data_AF-A0A255U3T9-F1
#
_entry.id   AF-A0A255U3T9-F1
#
_cell.length_a   1.000
_cell.length_b   1.000
_cell.length_c   1.000
_cell.angle_alpha   90.00
_cell.angle_beta   90.00
_cell.angle_gamma   90.00
#
_symmetry.space_group_name_H-M   'P 1'
#
loop_
_entity.id
_entity.type
_entity.pdbx_description
1 polymer ?
#
loop_
_entity_poly.entity_id
_entity_poly.type
_entity_poly.pdbx_seq_one_letter_code
_entity_poly.pdbx_strand_id
1 'polypeptide(L)'
;MKKLIGNVTPEEKEEILHLYERRNGLNELAKIVTADNDELYEKLVKDLGETGSRFQTWWDRMASKYEWEGIEGGHWEINFDTCEIFLVGGNDDV
;
A
#
# COMPACT_ATOMS: atom_id res chain seq x y z
N MET A 1 5.02 -18.60 1.07
CA MET A 1 3.80 -18.99 0.34
C MET A 1 3.11 -17.78 -0.30
N LYS A 2 2.38 -17.93 -1.42
CA LYS A 2 1.47 -16.92 -2.01
C LYS A 2 0.12 -17.55 -2.31
N LYS A 3 -0.97 -17.03 -1.75
CA LYS A 3 -2.33 -17.58 -1.84
C LYS A 3 -3.30 -16.51 -2.31
N LEU A 4 -4.14 -16.82 -3.29
CA LEU A 4 -5.27 -15.97 -3.70
C LEU A 4 -6.34 -16.02 -2.61
N ILE A 5 -6.70 -14.87 -2.04
CA ILE A 5 -7.63 -14.79 -0.90
C ILE A 5 -8.87 -13.95 -1.19
N GLY A 6 -8.91 -13.23 -2.31
CA GLY A 6 -10.04 -12.38 -2.65
C GLY A 6 -9.83 -11.62 -3.93
N ASN A 7 -10.82 -10.78 -4.25
CA ASN A 7 -10.79 -9.80 -5.33
C ASN A 7 -11.46 -8.52 -4.82
N VAL A 8 -11.01 -7.36 -5.30
CA VAL A 8 -11.68 -6.07 -5.10
C VAL A 8 -12.38 -5.64 -6.38
N THR A 9 -13.24 -4.62 -6.32
CA THR A 9 -13.82 -4.04 -7.54
C THR A 9 -12.79 -3.20 -8.31
N PRO A 10 -12.99 -2.94 -9.62
CA PRO A 10 -12.13 -2.04 -10.38
C PRO A 10 -11.98 -0.65 -9.76
N GLU A 11 -13.05 -0.11 -9.17
CA GLU A 11 -13.07 1.22 -8.52
C GLU A 11 -12.24 1.21 -7.22
N GLU A 12 -12.34 0.16 -6.43
CA GLU A 12 -11.52 -0.01 -5.21
C GLU A 12 -10.04 -0.18 -5.56
N LYS A 13 -9.76 -0.96 -6.62
CA LYS A 13 -8.41 -1.11 -7.18
C LYS A 13 -7.86 0.23 -7.66
N GLU A 14 -8.67 1.05 -8.34
CA GLU A 14 -8.27 2.38 -8.81
C GLU A 14 -7.95 3.32 -7.64
N GLU A 15 -8.71 3.27 -6.54
CA GLU A 15 -8.43 4.04 -5.32
C GLU A 15 -7.04 3.72 -4.75
N ILE A 16 -6.69 2.44 -4.59
CA ILE A 16 -5.37 2.05 -4.06
C ILE A 16 -4.24 2.24 -5.07
N LEU A 17 -4.52 2.11 -6.37
CA LEU A 17 -3.55 2.38 -7.42
C LEU A 17 -3.11 3.86 -7.39
N HIS A 18 -4.04 4.80 -7.25
CA HIS A 18 -3.70 6.22 -7.12
C HIS A 18 -2.85 6.52 -5.88
N LEU A 19 -3.13 5.86 -4.75
CA LEU A 19 -2.33 6.00 -3.54
C LEU A 19 -0.92 5.39 -3.72
N TYR A 20 -0.83 4.24 -4.41
CA TYR A 20 0.44 3.60 -4.75
C TYR A 20 1.32 4.49 -5.64
N GLU A 21 0.76 5.03 -6.73
CA GLU A 21 1.44 5.93 -7.65
C GLU A 21 1.90 7.21 -6.94
N ARG A 22 1.02 7.83 -6.14
CA ARG A 22 1.37 9.01 -5.34
C ARG A 22 2.52 8.72 -4.39
N ARG A 23 2.48 7.60 -3.67
CA ARG A 23 3.54 7.20 -2.74
C ARG A 23 4.87 6.98 -3.47
N ASN A 24 4.84 6.34 -4.63
CA ASN A 24 6.04 6.14 -5.46
C ASN A 24 6.62 7.49 -5.92
N GLY A 25 5.77 8.40 -6.40
CA GLY A 25 6.21 9.74 -6.79
C GLY A 25 6.87 10.50 -5.64
N LEU A 26 6.28 10.45 -4.44
CA LEU A 26 6.87 11.07 -3.24
C LEU A 26 8.19 10.40 -2.83
N ASN A 27 8.31 9.08 -2.94
CA ASN A 27 9.55 8.36 -2.65
C ASN A 27 10.68 8.71 -3.63
N GLU A 28 10.37 8.90 -4.92
CA GLU A 28 11.36 9.39 -5.89
C GLU A 28 11.77 10.84 -5.60
N LEU A 29 10.82 11.70 -5.20
CA LEU A 29 11.13 13.06 -4.75
C LEU A 29 12.03 13.06 -3.51
N ALA A 30 11.82 12.15 -2.56
CA ALA A 30 12.65 12.03 -1.36
C ALA A 30 14.13 11.70 -1.64
N LYS A 31 14.45 11.15 -2.80
CA LYS A 31 15.84 10.90 -3.21
C LYS A 31 16.57 12.17 -3.67
N ILE A 32 15.83 13.19 -4.09
CA ILE A 32 16.39 14.42 -4.67
C ILE A 32 16.15 15.65 -3.81
N VAL A 33 15.11 15.66 -2.96
CA VAL A 33 14.84 16.75 -2.03
C VAL A 33 15.77 16.60 -0.83
N THR A 34 16.61 17.60 -0.65
CA THR A 34 17.56 17.70 0.43
C THR A 34 16.99 18.51 1.60
N ALA A 35 17.46 18.23 2.81
CA ALA A 35 17.02 18.89 4.04
C ALA A 35 17.49 20.35 4.18
N ASP A 36 18.27 20.87 3.23
CA ASP A 36 18.66 22.29 3.15
C ASP A 36 17.55 23.17 2.55
N ASN A 37 16.49 22.56 2.02
CA ASN A 37 15.25 23.22 1.64
C ASN A 37 14.13 22.83 2.61
N ASP A 38 14.15 23.43 3.80
CA ASP A 38 13.25 23.12 4.92
C ASP A 38 11.77 23.09 4.49
N GLU A 39 11.31 24.09 3.74
CA GLU A 39 9.90 24.18 3.30
C GLU A 39 9.49 23.00 2.40
N LEU A 40 10.32 22.67 1.39
CA LEU A 40 10.05 21.54 0.50
C LEU A 40 10.18 20.21 1.24
N TYR A 41 11.16 20.07 2.13
CA TYR A 41 11.37 18.87 2.91
C TYR A 41 10.21 18.62 3.89
N GLU A 42 9.76 19.62 4.64
CA GLU A 42 8.61 19.52 5.54
C GLU A 42 7.33 19.14 4.80
N LYS A 43 7.08 19.77 3.64
CA LYS A 43 5.92 19.45 2.80
C LYS A 43 5.99 18.00 2.29
N LEU A 44 7.16 17.56 1.86
CA LEU A 44 7.35 16.19 1.39
C LEU A 44 7.12 15.17 2.52
N VAL A 45 7.68 15.40 3.71
CA VAL A 45 7.50 14.53 4.88
C VAL A 45 6.03 14.46 5.27
N LYS A 46 5.33 15.59 5.29
CA LYS A 46 3.89 15.64 5.56
C LYS A 46 3.10 14.83 4.54
N ASP A 47 3.35 15.04 3.25
CA ASP A 47 2.65 14.34 2.17
C ASP A 47 2.93 12.83 2.17
N LEU A 48 4.16 12.41 2.51
CA LEU A 48 4.52 11.00 2.71
C LEU A 48 3.72 10.39 3.87
N GLY A 49 3.64 11.08 5.00
CA GLY A 49 2.87 10.64 6.17
C GLY A 49 1.37 10.50 5.86
N GLU A 50 0.76 11.53 5.26
CA GLU A 50 -0.66 11.51 4.88
C GLU A 50 -0.96 10.42 3.85
N THR A 51 -0.13 10.28 2.81
CA THR A 51 -0.31 9.27 1.77
C THR A 51 -0.11 7.86 2.34
N GLY A 52 0.89 7.66 3.20
CA GLY A 52 1.15 6.39 3.87
C GLY A 52 -0.02 5.97 4.77
N SER A 53 -0.57 6.90 5.56
CA SER A 53 -1.75 6.63 6.40
C SER A 53 -2.96 6.23 5.56
N ARG A 54 -3.25 6.96 4.47
CA ARG A 54 -4.38 6.63 3.59
C ARG A 54 -4.20 5.29 2.90
N PHE A 55 -2.97 4.96 2.48
CA PHE A 55 -2.64 3.67 1.89
C PHE A 55 -2.91 2.52 2.87
N GLN A 56 -2.47 2.65 4.12
CA GLN A 56 -2.74 1.64 5.16
C GLN A 56 -4.24 1.53 5.48
N THR A 57 -4.93 2.67 5.66
CA THR A 57 -6.37 2.68 5.94
C THR A 57 -7.18 2.00 4.85
N TRP A 58 -6.78 2.09 3.58
CA TRP A 58 -7.43 1.37 2.49
C TRP A 58 -7.32 -0.15 2.69
N TRP A 59 -6.12 -0.66 3.01
CA TRP A 59 -5.90 -2.08 3.29
C TRP A 59 -6.73 -2.56 4.47
N ASP A 60 -6.72 -1.82 5.58
CA ASP A 60 -7.47 -2.18 6.78
C ASP A 60 -8.98 -2.23 6.50
N ARG A 61 -9.49 -1.23 5.77
CA ARG A 61 -10.91 -1.15 5.39
C ARG A 61 -11.31 -2.29 4.47
N MET A 62 -10.51 -2.62 3.46
CA MET A 62 -10.83 -3.68 2.50
C MET A 62 -10.69 -5.07 3.14
N ALA A 63 -9.65 -5.30 3.93
CA ALA A 63 -9.48 -6.53 4.68
C ALA A 63 -10.66 -6.78 5.64
N SER A 64 -11.14 -5.73 6.32
CA SER A 64 -12.33 -5.83 7.16
C SER A 64 -13.62 -6.04 6.34
N LYS A 65 -13.77 -5.38 5.19
CA LYS A 65 -14.97 -5.48 4.34
C LYS A 65 -15.14 -6.88 3.74
N TYR A 66 -14.04 -7.48 3.29
CA TYR A 66 -14.02 -8.76 2.60
C TYR A 66 -13.58 -9.92 3.50
N GLU A 67 -13.35 -9.66 4.78
CA GLU A 67 -12.91 -10.64 5.79
C GLU A 67 -11.67 -11.42 5.34
N TRP A 68 -10.67 -10.70 4.81
CA TRP A 68 -9.43 -11.30 4.33
C TRP A 68 -8.67 -12.00 5.46
N GLU A 69 -8.25 -13.24 5.21
CA GLU A 69 -7.34 -13.93 6.10
C GLU A 69 -5.99 -13.22 6.17
N GLY A 70 -5.38 -13.25 7.36
CA GLY A 70 -4.01 -12.80 7.61
C GLY A 70 -3.21 -13.93 8.27
N ILE A 71 -1.90 -13.85 8.13
CA ILE A 71 -0.95 -14.75 8.80
C ILE A 71 0.14 -13.92 9.48
N GLU A 72 0.64 -14.39 10.62
CA GLU A 72 1.75 -13.74 11.31
C GLU A 72 2.98 -13.67 10.39
N GLY A 73 3.57 -12.47 10.28
CA GLY A 73 4.69 -12.21 9.37
C GLY A 73 4.31 -12.17 7.88
N GLY A 74 3.03 -12.24 7.54
CA GLY A 74 2.54 -12.08 6.16
C GLY A 74 2.07 -10.66 5.84
N HIS A 75 1.81 -10.43 4.56
CA HIS A 75 1.23 -9.19 4.03
C HIS A 75 0.30 -9.47 2.85
N TRP A 76 -0.55 -8.50 2.53
CA TRP A 76 -1.41 -8.55 1.35
C TRP A 76 -0.76 -7.88 0.15
N GLU A 77 -1.00 -8.45 -1.03
CA GLU A 77 -0.64 -7.88 -2.32
C GLU A 77 -1.86 -7.80 -3.22
N ILE A 78 -1.90 -6.79 -4.09
CA ILE A 78 -2.91 -6.65 -5.14
C ILE A 78 -2.26 -6.84 -6.50
N ASN A 79 -2.93 -7.56 -7.40
CA ASN A 79 -2.65 -7.52 -8.83
C ASN A 79 -3.52 -6.42 -9.46
N PHE A 80 -2.89 -5.35 -9.93
CA PHE A 80 -3.60 -4.19 -10.50
C PHE A 80 -4.27 -4.48 -11.86
N ASP A 81 -3.84 -5.53 -12.56
CA ASP A 81 -4.43 -5.95 -13.84
C ASP A 81 -5.69 -6.78 -13.65
N THR A 82 -5.73 -7.64 -12.62
CA THR A 82 -6.81 -8.61 -12.39
C THR A 82 -7.72 -8.28 -11.22
N CYS A 83 -7.37 -7.29 -10.38
CA CYS A 83 -8.04 -6.96 -9.11
C CYS A 83 -7.95 -8.06 -8.03
N GLU A 84 -7.11 -9.07 -8.25
CA GLU A 84 -6.90 -10.17 -7.32
C GLU A 84 -6.08 -9.73 -6.10
N ILE A 85 -6.43 -10.25 -4.95
CA ILE A 85 -5.76 -10.02 -3.67
C ILE A 85 -5.11 -11.30 -3.18
N PHE A 86 -3.84 -11.21 -2.83
CA PHE A 86 -3.03 -12.33 -2.39
C PHE A 86 -2.54 -12.13 -0.96
N LEU A 87 -2.53 -13.20 -0.18
CA LEU A 87 -1.75 -13.29 1.05
C LEU A 87 -0.37 -13.87 0.72
N VAL A 88 0.69 -13.16 1.12
CA VAL A 88 2.08 -13.54 0.89
C VAL A 88 2.83 -13.59 2.22
N GLY A 89 3.73 -14.55 2.37
CA GLY A 89 4.51 -14.76 3.61
C GLY A 89 3.85 -15.75 4.57
N GLY A 90 4.34 -15.78 5.82
CA GLY A 90 3.99 -16.79 6.83
C GLY A 90 5.09 -17.84 7.01
N ASN A 91 5.31 -18.23 8.26
CA ASN A 91 6.47 -19.00 8.74
C ASN A 91 6.39 -20.53 8.49
N ASP A 92 5.77 -20.97 7.40
CA ASP A 92 5.65 -22.41 7.07
C ASP A 92 6.87 -22.97 6.29
N ASP A 93 8.01 -22.27 6.34
CA ASP A 93 9.31 -22.80 5.91
C ASP A 93 10.10 -23.31 7.12
N VAL A 94 9.62 -24.40 7.74
CA VAL A 94 10.44 -25.35 8.54
C VAL A 94 10.13 -26.77 8.09
#